data_AF-A0A0Q8PNJ9-F1
#
_entry.id   AF-A0A0Q8PNJ9-F1
#
_cell.length_a   1.000
_cell.length_b   1.000
_cell.length_c   1.000
_cell.angle_alpha   90.00
_cell.angle_beta   90.00
_cell.angle_gamma   90.00
#
_symmetry.space_group_name_H-M   'P 1'
#
loop_
_entity.id
_entity.type
_entity.pdbx_description
1 polymer ?
#
loop_
_entity_poly.entity_id
_entity_poly.type
_entity_poly.pdbx_seq_one_letter_code
_entity_poly.pdbx_strand_id
1 'polypeptide(L)'
;MLGRRDSPLSEKLSVAVVEAILSEASERAEEVPVQRGRAVADRAVWFCVCMTESAAAPTWLLYDTAEGGFGWSKDDGDRNISDRVDARELWGDHVHPAEVAKWLNGADPAEVFDVGGADLIMLRDLGRRVRELQRST
;
A
#
# COMPACT_ATOMS: atom_id res chain seq x y z
N MET A 1 -30.42 -6.56 -6.04
CA MET A 1 -29.50 -5.55 -5.48
C MET A 1 -28.39 -5.33 -6.48
N LEU A 2 -28.45 -4.25 -7.26
CA LEU A 2 -27.34 -3.86 -8.15
C LEU A 2 -26.37 -3.06 -7.28
N GLY A 3 -25.22 -3.65 -6.93
CA GLY A 3 -24.13 -2.93 -6.30
C GLY A 3 -23.76 -1.74 -7.18
N ARG A 4 -23.59 -0.55 -6.58
CA ARG A 4 -23.01 0.60 -7.26
C ARG A 4 -21.63 0.16 -7.76
N ARG A 5 -21.52 -0.09 -9.08
CA ARG A 5 -20.22 -0.23 -9.74
C ARG A 5 -19.59 1.15 -9.70
N ASP A 6 -18.39 1.25 -9.13
CA ASP A 6 -17.63 2.48 -9.19
C ASP A 6 -17.32 2.80 -10.66
N SER A 7 -17.45 4.06 -11.03
CA SER A 7 -17.13 4.46 -12.40
C SER A 7 -15.61 4.42 -12.63
N PRO A 8 -15.13 4.18 -13.86
CA PRO A 8 -13.69 4.19 -14.17
C PRO A 8 -12.97 5.51 -13.80
N LEU A 9 -13.72 6.63 -13.75
CA LEU A 9 -13.18 7.92 -13.27
C LEU A 9 -12.96 7.90 -11.75
N SER A 10 -13.87 7.29 -10.98
CA SER A 10 -13.74 7.12 -9.53
C SER A 10 -12.55 6.23 -9.15
N GLU A 11 -12.32 5.17 -9.92
CA GLU A 11 -11.16 4.28 -9.75
C GLU A 11 -9.85 5.02 -9.98
N LYS A 12 -9.73 5.77 -11.09
CA LYS A 12 -8.54 6.57 -11.40
C LYS A 12 -8.26 7.63 -10.34
N LEU A 13 -9.30 8.27 -9.81
CA LEU A 13 -9.15 9.21 -8.70
C LEU A 13 -8.64 8.52 -7.44
N SER A 14 -9.17 7.33 -7.12
CA SER A 14 -8.71 6.56 -5.96
C SER A 14 -7.24 6.15 -6.09
N VAL A 15 -6.81 5.73 -7.29
CA VAL A 15 -5.40 5.43 -7.59
C VAL A 15 -4.51 6.65 -7.34
N ALA A 16 -4.88 7.80 -7.91
CA ALA A 16 -4.11 9.04 -7.75
C ALA A 16 -4.03 9.49 -6.28
N VAL A 17 -5.12 9.35 -5.52
CA VAL A 17 -5.16 9.67 -4.08
C VAL A 17 -4.21 8.77 -3.29
N VAL A 18 -4.23 7.46 -3.54
CA VAL A 18 -3.33 6.52 -2.85
C VAL A 18 -1.87 6.87 -3.14
N GLU A 19 -1.50 7.03 -4.42
CA GLU A 19 -0.12 7.33 -4.81
C GLU A 19 0.37 8.66 -4.20
N ALA A 20 -0.49 9.67 -4.11
CA ALA A 20 -0.15 10.95 -3.47
C ALA A 20 0.11 10.80 -1.96
N ILE A 21 -0.76 10.08 -1.25
CA ILE A 21 -0.60 9.82 0.19
C ILE A 21 0.72 9.08 0.47
N LEU A 22 1.01 8.04 -0.32
CA LEU A 22 2.22 7.23 -0.14
C LEU A 22 3.49 8.01 -0.48
N SER A 23 3.45 8.86 -1.51
CA SER A 23 4.58 9.71 -1.88
C SER A 23 4.91 10.71 -0.78
N GLU A 24 3.90 11.42 -0.27
CA GLU A 24 4.09 12.37 0.83
C GLU A 24 4.66 11.67 2.09
N ALA A 25 4.15 10.49 2.43
CA ALA A 25 4.65 9.75 3.58
C ALA A 25 6.10 9.30 3.38
N SER A 26 6.47 8.85 2.18
CA SER A 26 7.84 8.43 1.85
C SER A 26 8.83 9.59 1.84
N GLU A 27 8.43 10.78 1.41
CA GLU A 27 9.28 11.97 1.40
C GLU A 27 9.63 12.46 2.82
N ARG A 28 8.79 12.14 3.81
CA ARG A 28 8.95 12.55 5.21
C ARG A 28 9.58 11.47 6.10
N ALA A 29 9.72 10.25 5.59
CA ALA A 29 10.26 9.14 6.34
C ALA A 29 11.79 9.11 6.30
N GLU A 30 12.38 8.33 7.19
CA GLU A 30 13.79 7.96 7.01
C GLU A 30 13.95 7.09 5.75
N GLU A 31 15.15 7.09 5.18
CA GLU A 31 15.44 6.28 4.01
C GLU A 31 15.44 4.79 4.38
N VAL A 32 14.78 3.97 3.56
CA VAL A 32 14.83 2.52 3.70
C VAL A 32 16.12 2.01 3.04
N PRO A 33 16.96 1.22 3.74
CA PRO A 33 18.19 0.69 3.17
C PRO A 33 17.92 -0.13 1.91
N VAL A 34 18.81 0.00 0.91
CA VAL A 34 18.75 -0.80 -0.32
C VAL A 34 19.97 -1.71 -0.40
N GLN A 35 19.72 -3.01 -0.56
CA GLN A 35 20.76 -4.01 -0.74
C GLN A 35 20.52 -4.80 -2.02
N ARG A 36 21.53 -4.82 -2.91
CA ARG A 36 21.46 -5.52 -4.21
C ARG A 36 20.23 -5.11 -5.05
N GLY A 37 19.84 -3.83 -4.96
CA GLY A 37 18.68 -3.29 -5.68
C GLY A 37 17.32 -3.59 -5.04
N ARG A 38 17.28 -4.16 -3.84
CA ARG A 38 16.04 -4.42 -3.08
C ARG A 38 15.99 -3.57 -1.83
N ALA A 39 14.82 -3.02 -1.51
CA ALA A 39 14.58 -2.42 -0.20
C ALA A 39 14.71 -3.49 0.89
N VAL A 40 15.42 -3.21 1.98
CA VAL A 40 15.52 -4.09 3.15
C VAL A 40 14.56 -3.57 4.19
N ALA A 41 13.55 -4.37 4.53
CA ALA A 41 12.44 -3.94 5.35
C ALA A 41 12.13 -4.96 6.46
N ASP A 42 11.53 -4.48 7.54
CA ASP A 42 10.94 -5.40 8.51
C ASP A 42 9.61 -5.93 7.97
N ARG A 43 8.80 -5.05 7.37
CA ARG A 43 7.50 -5.43 6.83
C ARG A 43 7.30 -4.85 5.45
N ALA A 44 6.59 -5.60 4.61
CA ALA A 44 6.16 -5.15 3.31
C ALA A 44 4.75 -5.67 2.98
N VAL A 45 3.94 -4.82 2.35
CA VAL A 45 2.64 -5.17 1.79
C VAL A 45 2.62 -4.88 0.30
N TRP A 46 2.14 -5.83 -0.50
CA TRP A 46 1.76 -5.56 -1.88
C TRP A 46 0.24 -5.57 -2.06
N PHE A 47 -0.24 -4.62 -2.87
CA PHE A 47 -1.64 -4.49 -3.21
C PHE A 47 -1.78 -4.49 -4.73
N CYS A 48 -2.28 -5.60 -5.28
CA CYS A 48 -2.57 -5.69 -6.70
C CYS A 48 -3.94 -5.06 -6.97
N VAL A 49 -3.97 -3.94 -7.68
CA VAL A 49 -5.16 -3.12 -7.90
C VAL A 49 -5.97 -3.63 -9.11
N CYS A 50 -6.03 -4.96 -9.27
CA CYS A 50 -6.67 -5.61 -10.42
C CYS A 50 -8.18 -5.81 -10.25
N MET A 51 -8.76 -5.39 -9.13
CA MET A 51 -10.22 -5.38 -8.93
C MET A 51 -10.90 -4.18 -9.61
N THR A 52 -10.19 -3.47 -10.48
CA THR A 52 -10.72 -2.36 -11.30
C THR A 52 -11.13 -2.85 -12.69
N GLU A 53 -12.01 -2.10 -13.37
CA GLU A 53 -12.30 -2.36 -14.79
C GLU A 53 -11.18 -1.85 -15.74
N SER A 54 -10.10 -1.28 -15.19
CA SER A 54 -8.96 -0.74 -15.92
C SER A 54 -7.99 -1.83 -16.38
N ALA A 55 -7.61 -1.79 -17.66
CA ALA A 55 -6.57 -2.65 -18.23
C ALA A 55 -5.15 -2.38 -17.68
N ALA A 56 -4.96 -1.25 -16.99
CA ALA A 56 -3.72 -0.90 -16.30
C ALA A 56 -4.00 -0.87 -14.79
N ALA A 57 -3.78 -2.01 -14.14
CA ALA A 57 -3.94 -2.20 -12.71
C ALA A 57 -2.54 -2.26 -12.06
N PRO A 58 -2.08 -1.18 -11.41
CA PRO A 58 -0.77 -1.21 -10.77
C PRO A 58 -0.76 -2.17 -9.59
N THR A 59 0.41 -2.63 -9.22
CA THR A 59 0.68 -3.18 -7.89
C THR A 59 1.43 -2.15 -7.07
N TRP A 60 0.87 -1.77 -5.92
CA TRP A 60 1.56 -0.92 -4.95
C TRP A 60 2.30 -1.79 -3.96
N LEU A 61 3.58 -1.55 -3.77
CA LEU A 61 4.41 -2.19 -2.76
C LEU A 61 4.80 -1.14 -1.73
N LEU A 62 4.34 -1.28 -0.49
CA LEU A 62 4.67 -0.41 0.64
C LEU A 62 5.54 -1.21 1.60
N TYR A 63 6.51 -0.57 2.23
CA TYR A 63 7.41 -1.24 3.17
C TYR A 63 7.92 -0.28 4.24
N ASP A 64 8.24 -0.83 5.41
CA ASP A 64 8.74 -0.07 6.54
C ASP A 64 9.80 -0.81 7.35
N THR A 65 10.59 -0.02 8.09
CA THR A 65 11.62 -0.52 9.02
C THR A 65 11.33 -0.06 10.45
N ALA A 66 11.77 -0.82 11.43
CA ALA A 66 11.62 -0.52 12.85
C ALA A 66 12.31 0.80 13.25
N GLU A 67 13.33 1.22 12.52
CA GLU A 67 14.13 2.41 12.81
C GLU A 67 13.44 3.72 12.43
N GLY A 68 12.43 3.69 11.56
CA GLY A 68 11.82 4.93 11.06
C GLY A 68 11.70 4.99 9.55
N GLY A 69 12.32 4.05 8.82
CA GLY A 69 12.24 3.96 7.37
C GLY A 69 10.85 3.64 6.83
N PHE A 70 10.39 4.36 5.82
CA PHE A 70 9.19 4.00 5.06
C PHE A 70 9.39 4.35 3.59
N GLY A 71 8.91 3.46 2.72
CA GLY A 71 8.94 3.69 1.29
C GLY A 71 7.83 2.95 0.58
N TRP A 72 7.62 3.33 -0.68
CA TRP A 72 6.69 2.63 -1.55
C TRP A 72 7.21 2.59 -2.98
N SER A 73 6.65 1.70 -3.79
CA SER A 73 6.87 1.68 -5.23
C SER A 73 5.63 1.20 -5.97
N LYS A 74 5.53 1.62 -7.22
CA LYS A 74 4.52 1.14 -8.17
C LYS A 74 5.14 0.15 -9.15
N ASP A 75 4.38 -0.89 -9.48
CA ASP A 75 4.67 -1.81 -10.58
C ASP A 75 3.48 -1.86 -11.53
N ASP A 76 3.70 -1.55 -12.81
CA ASP A 76 2.65 -1.54 -13.84
C ASP A 76 2.55 -2.88 -14.60
N GLY A 77 3.23 -3.94 -14.15
CA GLY A 77 2.85 -5.31 -14.51
C GLY A 77 3.93 -6.28 -15.00
N ASP A 78 5.20 -6.14 -14.63
CA ASP A 78 6.25 -7.02 -15.19
C ASP A 78 7.29 -7.58 -14.19
N ARG A 79 7.20 -7.28 -12.89
CA ARG A 79 8.20 -7.78 -11.92
C ARG A 79 7.58 -8.48 -10.72
N ASN A 80 8.31 -9.47 -10.22
CA ASN A 80 7.96 -10.15 -8.98
C ASN A 80 8.24 -9.22 -7.78
N ILE A 81 7.33 -9.16 -6.81
CA ILE A 81 7.50 -8.36 -5.58
C ILE A 81 8.77 -8.76 -4.84
N SER A 82 9.12 -10.05 -4.84
CA SER A 82 10.34 -10.58 -4.22
C SER A 82 11.64 -10.05 -4.86
N ASP A 83 11.58 -9.48 -6.06
CA ASP A 83 12.74 -8.85 -6.71
C ASP A 83 12.94 -7.39 -6.28
N ARG A 84 11.99 -6.82 -5.51
CA ARG A 84 12.01 -5.41 -5.10
C ARG A 84 12.23 -5.21 -3.61
N VAL A 85 11.84 -6.18 -2.79
CA VAL A 85 11.95 -6.08 -1.33
C VAL A 85 12.49 -7.36 -0.71
N ASP A 86 13.35 -7.19 0.27
CA ASP A 86 13.83 -8.20 1.21
C ASP A 86 13.19 -7.88 2.57
N ALA A 87 11.97 -8.40 2.77
CA ALA A 87 11.18 -8.12 3.97
C ALA A 87 11.12 -9.34 4.90
N ARG A 88 11.19 -9.12 6.21
CA ARG A 88 11.04 -10.20 7.21
C ARG A 88 9.60 -10.73 7.23
N GLU A 89 8.64 -9.81 7.10
CA GLU A 89 7.22 -10.10 6.96
C GLU A 89 6.73 -9.54 5.63
N LEU A 90 6.15 -10.40 4.79
CA LEU A 90 5.58 -10.01 3.50
C LEU A 90 4.16 -10.53 3.42
N TRP A 91 3.23 -9.61 3.16
CA TRP A 91 1.84 -9.91 2.92
C TRP A 91 1.38 -9.23 1.63
N GLY A 92 0.27 -9.69 1.06
CA GLY A 92 -0.40 -8.91 0.03
C GLY A 92 -1.65 -9.57 -0.51
N ASP A 93 -2.42 -8.77 -1.24
CA ASP A 93 -3.74 -9.13 -1.68
C ASP A 93 -4.18 -8.35 -2.93
N HIS A 94 -5.24 -8.83 -3.56
CA HIS A 94 -5.94 -8.15 -4.63
C HIS A 94 -7.02 -7.24 -4.03
N VAL A 95 -6.90 -5.94 -4.25
CA VAL A 95 -7.72 -4.92 -3.55
C VAL A 95 -8.35 -3.95 -4.54
N HIS A 96 -9.48 -3.34 -4.15
CA HIS A 96 -10.02 -2.20 -4.88
C HIS A 96 -9.28 -0.92 -4.45
N PRO A 97 -8.93 0.00 -5.36
CA PRO A 97 -8.15 1.19 -4.99
C PRO A 97 -8.89 2.07 -3.97
N ALA A 98 -10.23 2.09 -4.01
CA ALA A 98 -11.03 2.84 -3.04
C ALA A 98 -10.96 2.25 -1.62
N GLU A 99 -10.71 0.94 -1.48
CA GLU A 99 -10.52 0.30 -0.18
C GLU A 99 -9.19 0.75 0.43
N VAL A 100 -8.11 0.67 -0.35
CA VAL A 100 -6.78 1.18 0.08
C VAL A 100 -6.85 2.65 0.45
N ALA A 101 -7.55 3.48 -0.35
CA ALA A 101 -7.75 4.89 -0.02
C ALA A 101 -8.48 5.09 1.32
N LYS A 102 -9.55 4.34 1.60
CA LYS A 102 -10.26 4.41 2.89
C LYS A 102 -9.35 4.01 4.06
N TRP A 103 -8.61 2.91 3.92
CA TRP A 103 -7.69 2.42 4.94
C TRP A 103 -6.58 3.43 5.26
N LEU A 104 -5.94 4.00 4.23
CA LEU A 104 -4.91 5.04 4.41
C LEU A 104 -5.48 6.27 5.13
N ASN A 105 -6.72 6.64 4.83
CA ASN A 105 -7.45 7.72 5.50
C ASN A 105 -8.00 7.37 6.90
N GLY A 106 -7.74 6.16 7.43
CA GLY A 106 -8.02 5.83 8.82
C GLY A 106 -9.14 4.82 9.05
N ALA A 107 -9.77 4.27 8.01
CA ALA A 107 -10.69 3.14 8.20
C ALA A 107 -9.96 1.92 8.79
N ASP A 108 -10.64 1.16 9.65
CA ASP A 108 -10.09 -0.07 10.20
C ASP A 108 -9.93 -1.10 9.06
N PRO A 109 -8.75 -1.70 8.85
CA PRO A 109 -8.58 -2.71 7.81
C PRO A 109 -9.57 -3.89 7.94
N ALA A 110 -10.09 -4.19 9.13
CA ALA A 110 -11.10 -5.24 9.32
C ALA A 110 -12.47 -4.89 8.70
N GLU A 111 -12.72 -3.61 8.41
CA GLU A 111 -13.94 -3.14 7.74
C GLU A 111 -13.76 -3.04 6.22
N VAL A 112 -12.53 -3.11 5.74
CA VAL A 112 -12.13 -2.72 4.39
C VAL A 112 -11.55 -3.88 3.59
N PHE A 113 -10.81 -4.79 4.23
CA PHE A 113 -10.17 -5.93 3.60
C PHE A 113 -10.68 -7.24 4.20
N ASP A 114 -10.79 -8.28 3.36
CA ASP A 114 -11.16 -9.63 3.78
C ASP A 114 -9.91 -10.44 4.14
N VAL A 115 -9.31 -10.17 5.30
CA VAL A 115 -7.97 -10.67 5.67
C VAL A 115 -7.92 -11.29 7.05
N GLY A 116 -6.90 -12.12 7.29
CA GLY A 116 -6.70 -12.83 8.55
C GLY A 116 -6.23 -11.93 9.70
N GLY A 117 -6.37 -12.41 10.94
CA GLY A 117 -6.08 -11.62 12.15
C GLY A 117 -4.65 -11.11 12.29
N ALA A 118 -3.64 -11.86 11.86
CA ALA A 118 -2.24 -11.42 11.88
C ALA A 118 -1.99 -10.28 10.88
N ASP A 119 -2.58 -10.39 9.69
CA ASP A 119 -2.49 -9.39 8.62
C ASP A 119 -3.16 -8.07 9.06
N LEU A 120 -4.26 -8.14 9.82
CA LEU A 120 -4.93 -6.96 10.37
C LEU A 120 -4.04 -6.14 11.32
N ILE A 121 -3.21 -6.79 12.15
CA ILE A 121 -2.31 -6.06 13.06
C ILE A 121 -1.26 -5.30 12.25
N MET A 122 -0.63 -5.97 11.28
CA MET A 122 0.33 -5.36 10.37
C MET A 122 -0.29 -4.17 9.62
N LEU A 123 -1.48 -4.34 9.05
CA LEU A 123 -2.18 -3.30 8.30
C LEU A 123 -2.60 -2.12 9.19
N ARG A 124 -3.02 -2.35 10.43
CA ARG A 124 -3.32 -1.27 11.37
C ARG A 124 -2.08 -0.44 11.67
N ASP A 125 -0.96 -1.10 11.94
CA ASP A 125 0.29 -0.43 12.26
C ASP A 125 0.87 0.33 11.08
N LEU A 126 0.89 -0.27 9.89
CA LEU A 126 1.39 0.39 8.70
C LEU A 126 0.51 1.59 8.30
N GLY A 127 -0.82 1.43 8.34
CA GLY A 127 -1.74 2.53 8.05
C GLY A 127 -1.60 3.68 9.06
N ARG A 128 -1.43 3.35 10.35
CA ARG A 128 -1.15 4.34 11.40
C ARG A 128 0.13 5.11 11.13
N ARG A 129 1.21 4.40 10.76
CA ARG A 129 2.51 4.99 10.43
C ARG A 129 2.42 5.97 9.26
N VAL A 130 1.77 5.58 8.16
CA VAL A 130 1.58 6.48 7.01
C VAL A 130 0.90 7.78 7.44
N ARG A 131 -0.16 7.69 8.26
CA ARG A 131 -0.85 8.88 8.78
C ARG A 131 -0.02 9.71 9.74
N GLU A 132 0.86 9.09 10.53
CA GLU A 132 1.80 9.81 11.39
C GLU A 132 2.78 10.62 10.55
N LEU A 133 3.34 10.01 9.49
CA LEU A 133 4.23 10.69 8.55
C LEU A 133 3.56 11.88 7.86
N GLN A 134 2.28 11.78 7.50
CA GLN A 134 1.54 12.90 6.92
C GLN A 134 1.32 14.09 7.87
N ARG A 135 1.44 13.90 9.19
CA ARG A 135 1.17 14.95 10.20
C ARG A 135 2.44 15.62 10.73
N SER A 136 3.60 15.02 10.55
CA SER A 136 4.88 15.58 11.01
C SER A 136 5.26 16.78 10.15
N THR A 137 5.19 17.98 10.72
CA THR A 137 5.53 19.27 10.09
C THR A 137 6.65 19.95 10.86
#